data_AF-A0A240UP18-F1
#
_entry.id   AF-A0A240UP18-F1
#
_cell.length_a   1.000
_cell.length_b   1.000
_cell.length_c   1.000
_cell.angle_alpha   90.00
_cell.angle_beta   90.00
_cell.angle_gamma   90.00
#
_symmetry.space_group_name_H-M   'P 1'
#
loop_
_entity.id
_entity.type
_entity.pdbx_description
1 polymer ?
#
loop_
_entity_poly.entity_id
_entity_poly.type
_entity_poly.pdbx_seq_one_letter_code
_entity_poly.pdbx_strand_id
1 'polypeptide(L)'
;MNDRHWRERHYGTTLTESPVTHHETGALSFDRQDGALRTLCYRGIECVRGIRPVIRDDQWGTHALVTTAESVEVDVTGIELIHEFKAAEGALSGRFKTRLDDRGADVSLTLTAARTMLTCRSGLIVLLPLKGVVGRPVEVTHGDDSRALSRFPELISPGQPFFDISGLEYTVRHGPTVRLSFEGEVFEMEDQRNWSDASFKIYSRPLAWPIPYVIEAGETVVQGFSMQLEEHGHDVS
;
A
#
# COMPACT_ATOMS: atom_id res chain seq x y z
N MET A 1 13.96 -24.13 49.03
CA MET A 1 13.59 -22.87 48.35
C MET A 1 14.27 -22.89 47.00
N ASN A 2 13.54 -23.25 45.95
CA ASN A 2 14.09 -23.39 44.61
C ASN A 2 13.12 -22.68 43.66
N ASP A 3 13.26 -21.35 43.58
CA ASP A 3 12.39 -20.51 42.77
C ASP A 3 13.06 -20.30 41.41
N ARG A 4 12.71 -21.15 40.45
CA ARG A 4 13.03 -20.99 39.03
C ARG A 4 11.73 -20.85 38.27
N HIS A 5 11.12 -19.67 38.30
CA HIS A 5 10.00 -19.30 37.42
C HIS A 5 10.29 -17.94 36.77
N TRP A 6 11.11 -17.94 35.72
CA TRP A 6 11.01 -16.94 34.67
C TRP A 6 11.55 -17.56 33.38
N ARG A 7 10.67 -18.03 32.49
CA ARG A 7 10.89 -18.17 31.04
C ARG A 7 9.54 -18.39 30.35
N GLU A 8 8.62 -17.45 30.50
CA GLU A 8 7.57 -17.32 29.49
C GLU A 8 8.09 -16.41 28.38
N ARG A 9 8.38 -17.02 27.24
CA ARG A 9 8.68 -16.32 26.00
C ARG A 9 7.32 -15.96 25.37
N HIS A 10 6.86 -14.73 25.55
CA HIS A 10 5.73 -14.20 24.80
C HIS A 10 6.24 -13.69 23.44
N TYR A 11 6.32 -14.56 22.44
CA TYR A 11 6.52 -14.16 21.05
C TYR A 11 5.42 -14.79 20.19
N GLY A 12 4.84 -13.98 19.31
CA GLY A 12 3.74 -14.39 18.44
C GLY A 12 2.37 -14.02 18.99
N THR A 13 1.51 -13.50 18.13
CA THR A 13 0.07 -13.36 18.40
C THR A 13 -0.59 -14.72 18.25
N THR A 14 -1.57 -15.06 19.09
CA THR A 14 -2.42 -16.25 18.91
C THR A 14 -3.36 -16.14 17.71
N LEU A 15 -3.27 -15.05 16.95
CA LEU A 15 -3.99 -14.81 15.71
C LEU A 15 -3.39 -15.71 14.62
N THR A 16 -4.22 -16.59 14.09
CA THR A 16 -3.90 -17.36 12.88
C THR A 16 -3.81 -16.40 11.70
N GLU A 17 -2.67 -16.35 11.02
CA GLU A 17 -2.54 -15.58 9.78
C GLU A 17 -3.41 -16.21 8.69
N SER A 18 -4.10 -15.37 7.92
CA SER A 18 -4.85 -15.83 6.76
C SER A 18 -3.93 -16.43 5.70
N PRO A 19 -4.39 -17.45 4.96
CA PRO A 19 -3.58 -18.06 3.93
C PRO A 19 -3.23 -17.06 2.82
N VAL A 20 -2.02 -17.18 2.31
CA VAL A 20 -1.55 -16.43 1.14
C VAL A 20 -1.97 -17.19 -0.12
N THR A 21 -2.56 -16.48 -1.08
CA THR A 21 -2.91 -17.01 -2.41
C THR A 21 -2.04 -16.37 -3.47
N HIS A 22 -1.35 -17.17 -4.29
CA HIS A 22 -0.49 -16.67 -5.36
C HIS A 22 -1.24 -16.56 -6.69
N HIS A 23 -0.96 -15.50 -7.45
CA HIS A 23 -1.58 -15.19 -8.74
C HIS A 23 -0.53 -14.76 -9.77
N GLU A 24 -0.77 -15.10 -11.03
CA GLU A 24 0.09 -14.73 -12.17
C GLU A 24 -0.76 -14.28 -13.36
N THR A 25 -0.29 -13.25 -14.07
CA THR A 25 -0.87 -12.76 -15.33
C THR A 25 0.25 -12.23 -16.23
N GLY A 26 0.58 -12.99 -17.28
CA GLY A 26 1.71 -12.68 -18.16
C GLY A 26 3.02 -12.64 -17.39
N ALA A 27 3.70 -11.49 -17.42
CA ALA A 27 4.97 -11.28 -16.71
C ALA A 27 4.79 -10.81 -15.26
N LEU A 28 3.56 -10.51 -14.84
CA LEU A 28 3.22 -10.03 -13.50
C LEU A 28 2.80 -11.18 -12.60
N SER A 29 3.28 -11.18 -11.35
CA SER A 29 2.81 -12.07 -10.29
C SER A 29 2.63 -11.31 -8.98
N PHE A 30 1.75 -11.80 -8.12
CA PHE A 30 1.50 -11.22 -6.81
C PHE A 30 0.90 -12.22 -5.83
N ASP A 31 1.00 -11.89 -4.56
CA ASP A 31 0.37 -12.60 -3.47
C ASP A 31 -0.85 -11.83 -2.97
N ARG A 32 -1.92 -12.53 -2.63
CA ARG A 32 -3.11 -11.96 -1.98
C ARG A 32 -3.27 -12.55 -0.58
N GLN A 33 -3.52 -11.68 0.39
CA GLN A 33 -3.76 -12.05 1.79
C GLN A 33 -4.63 -11.00 2.46
N ASP A 34 -5.71 -11.41 3.13
CA ASP A 34 -6.66 -10.49 3.81
C ASP A 34 -7.17 -9.35 2.91
N GLY A 35 -7.44 -9.67 1.63
CA GLY A 35 -7.87 -8.70 0.62
C GLY A 35 -6.80 -7.72 0.15
N ALA A 36 -5.59 -7.74 0.73
CA ALA A 36 -4.45 -6.94 0.32
C ALA A 36 -3.67 -7.62 -0.81
N LEU A 37 -3.07 -6.79 -1.67
CA LEU A 37 -2.04 -7.24 -2.62
C LEU A 37 -0.67 -7.15 -1.95
N ARG A 38 0.17 -8.14 -2.19
CA ARG A 38 1.51 -8.28 -1.61
C ARG A 38 2.48 -8.77 -2.68
N THR A 39 3.75 -8.40 -2.55
CA THR A 39 4.86 -8.95 -3.35
C THR A 39 4.59 -8.87 -4.87
N LEU A 40 4.11 -7.74 -5.38
CA LEU A 40 3.87 -7.56 -6.81
C LEU A 40 5.22 -7.56 -7.54
N CYS A 41 5.43 -8.57 -8.38
CA CYS A 41 6.67 -8.82 -9.08
C CYS A 41 6.46 -8.77 -10.60
N TYR A 42 7.45 -8.22 -11.31
CA TYR A 42 7.57 -8.33 -12.76
C TYR A 42 8.73 -9.26 -13.08
N ARG A 43 8.46 -10.41 -13.72
CA ARG A 43 9.44 -11.47 -14.00
C ARG A 43 10.29 -11.85 -12.77
N GLY A 44 9.65 -11.95 -11.61
CA GLY A 44 10.28 -12.30 -10.33
C GLY A 44 11.02 -11.15 -9.62
N ILE A 45 10.97 -9.93 -10.15
CA ILE A 45 11.55 -8.73 -9.51
C ILE A 45 10.45 -7.95 -8.81
N GLU A 46 10.51 -7.87 -7.48
CA GLU A 46 9.55 -7.13 -6.64
C GLU A 46 9.57 -5.64 -7.00
N CYS A 47 8.44 -5.13 -7.48
CA CYS A 47 8.25 -3.73 -7.89
C CYS A 47 7.48 -2.95 -6.83
N VAL A 48 6.45 -3.57 -6.25
CA VAL A 48 5.61 -3.03 -5.17
C VAL A 48 5.42 -4.13 -4.12
N ARG A 49 5.72 -3.82 -2.85
CA ARG A 49 5.67 -4.77 -1.75
C ARG A 49 4.25 -5.02 -1.26
N GLY A 50 3.38 -4.03 -1.34
CA GLY A 50 1.97 -4.26 -1.08
C GLY A 50 1.09 -3.04 -1.23
N ILE A 51 -0.19 -3.28 -1.47
CA ILE A 51 -1.22 -2.27 -1.66
C ILE A 51 -2.42 -2.71 -0.83
N ARG A 52 -2.85 -1.85 0.10
CA ARG A 52 -3.97 -2.19 1.00
C ARG A 52 -4.68 -0.98 1.60
N PRO A 53 -5.96 -1.12 1.95
CA PRO A 53 -6.64 -0.17 2.83
C PRO A 53 -6.07 -0.24 4.26
N VAL A 54 -5.98 0.91 4.92
CA VAL A 54 -5.69 1.03 6.35
C VAL A 54 -6.67 2.01 6.98
N ILE A 55 -7.36 1.54 8.01
CA ILE A 55 -8.30 2.33 8.81
C ILE A 55 -7.76 2.41 10.24
N ARG A 56 -7.54 3.62 10.74
CA ARG A 56 -7.05 3.91 12.07
C ARG A 56 -8.00 4.79 12.86
N ASP A 57 -8.14 4.51 14.14
CA ASP A 57 -8.88 5.35 15.08
C ASP A 57 -8.14 6.67 15.35
N ASP A 58 -8.68 7.46 16.27
CA ASP A 58 -8.15 8.73 16.75
C ASP A 58 -6.90 8.61 17.64
N GLN A 59 -6.53 7.38 18.01
CA GLN A 59 -5.37 7.06 18.83
C GLN A 59 -4.31 6.25 18.06
N TRP A 60 -4.40 6.23 16.73
CA TRP A 60 -3.54 5.47 15.81
C TRP A 60 -3.65 3.93 15.90
N GLY A 61 -4.60 3.41 16.66
CA GLY A 61 -4.97 2.00 16.64
C GLY A 61 -5.50 1.62 15.27
N THR A 62 -5.16 0.42 14.78
CA THR A 62 -5.60 -0.04 13.45
C THR A 62 -6.81 -0.95 13.60
N HIS A 63 -7.92 -0.59 12.97
CA HIS A 63 -9.10 -1.43 12.93
C HIS A 63 -8.89 -2.63 12.02
N ALA A 64 -9.32 -3.81 12.48
CA ALA A 64 -9.40 -4.99 11.62
C ALA A 64 -10.42 -4.75 10.49
N LEU A 65 -10.11 -5.24 9.29
CA LEU A 65 -11.03 -5.26 8.16
C LEU A 65 -11.77 -6.60 8.18
N VAL A 66 -13.08 -6.54 8.43
CA VAL A 66 -13.94 -7.72 8.43
C VAL A 66 -14.46 -7.92 7.02
N THR A 67 -13.92 -8.90 6.29
CA THR A 67 -14.38 -9.25 4.94
C THR A 67 -15.86 -9.62 4.93
N THR A 68 -16.63 -8.95 4.08
CA THR A 68 -18.05 -9.25 3.83
C THR A 68 -18.27 -9.96 2.51
N ALA A 69 -17.43 -9.68 1.51
CA ALA A 69 -17.40 -10.40 0.25
C ALA A 69 -16.01 -10.32 -0.36
N GLU A 70 -15.65 -11.35 -1.14
CA GLU A 70 -14.43 -11.36 -1.92
C GLU A 70 -14.67 -12.12 -3.23
N SER A 71 -14.26 -11.55 -4.36
CA SER A 71 -14.33 -12.20 -5.67
C SER A 71 -13.03 -12.05 -6.43
N VAL A 72 -12.75 -13.07 -7.24
CA VAL A 72 -11.61 -13.13 -8.16
C VAL A 72 -12.16 -13.59 -9.50
N GLU A 73 -12.00 -12.76 -10.52
CA GLU A 73 -12.34 -13.08 -11.90
C GLU A 73 -11.06 -13.04 -12.74
N VAL A 74 -10.84 -14.09 -13.52
CA VAL A 74 -9.67 -14.21 -14.38
C VAL A 74 -10.16 -14.43 -15.80
N ASP A 75 -9.69 -13.59 -16.72
CA ASP A 75 -10.03 -13.66 -18.14
C ASP A 75 -8.78 -13.39 -19.00
N VAL A 76 -8.96 -13.40 -20.33
CA VAL A 76 -7.86 -13.23 -21.29
C VAL A 76 -7.19 -11.84 -21.24
N THR A 77 -7.84 -10.86 -20.63
CA THR A 77 -7.37 -9.48 -20.46
C THR A 77 -6.84 -9.20 -19.06
N GLY A 78 -6.81 -10.20 -18.16
CA GLY A 78 -6.16 -10.10 -16.85
C GLY A 78 -6.98 -10.62 -15.68
N ILE A 79 -6.72 -10.06 -14.49
CA ILE A 79 -7.31 -10.46 -13.22
C ILE A 79 -8.07 -9.27 -12.63
N GLU A 80 -9.35 -9.46 -12.28
CA GLU A 80 -10.11 -8.55 -11.44
C GLU A 80 -10.31 -9.15 -10.05
N LEU A 81 -10.05 -8.33 -9.03
CA LEU A 81 -10.26 -8.65 -7.62
C LEU A 81 -11.18 -7.62 -7.01
N ILE A 82 -12.16 -8.07 -6.25
CA ILE A 82 -13.01 -7.19 -5.44
C ILE A 82 -13.00 -7.73 -4.02
N HIS A 83 -12.60 -6.87 -3.07
CA HIS A 83 -12.69 -7.12 -1.64
C HIS A 83 -13.62 -6.09 -1.01
N GLU A 84 -14.71 -6.57 -0.42
CA GLU A 84 -15.65 -5.75 0.34
C GLU A 84 -15.49 -6.09 1.83
N PHE A 85 -15.47 -5.05 2.66
CA PHE A 85 -15.23 -5.20 4.08
C PHE A 85 -15.98 -4.17 4.93
N LYS A 86 -16.05 -4.43 6.23
CA LYS A 86 -16.43 -3.46 7.26
C LYS A 86 -15.26 -3.20 8.19
N ALA A 87 -15.15 -1.97 8.68
CA ALA A 87 -14.15 -1.56 9.66
C ALA A 87 -14.80 -0.73 10.78
N ALA A 88 -14.05 -0.49 11.86
CA ALA A 88 -14.49 0.33 12.99
C ALA A 88 -15.88 -0.06 13.53
N GLU A 89 -16.07 -1.35 13.81
CA GLU A 89 -17.34 -1.90 14.30
C GLU A 89 -18.52 -1.55 13.37
N GLY A 90 -18.28 -1.61 12.06
CA GLY A 90 -19.26 -1.29 11.03
C GLY A 90 -19.53 0.20 10.82
N ALA A 91 -18.70 1.10 11.37
CA ALA A 91 -18.80 2.53 11.07
C ALA A 91 -18.43 2.83 9.63
N LEU A 92 -17.49 2.07 9.06
CA LEU A 92 -17.08 2.17 7.68
C LEU A 92 -17.36 0.85 6.94
N SER A 93 -17.90 0.98 5.74
CA SER A 93 -17.90 -0.08 4.74
C SER A 93 -16.92 0.29 3.64
N GLY A 94 -16.13 -0.66 3.17
CA GLY A 94 -15.10 -0.46 2.18
C GLY A 94 -15.25 -1.40 1.00
N ARG A 95 -14.90 -0.89 -0.18
CA ARG A 95 -14.76 -1.66 -1.42
C ARG A 95 -13.39 -1.37 -2.00
N PHE A 96 -12.55 -2.40 -2.04
CA PHE A 96 -11.21 -2.38 -2.61
C PHE A 96 -11.22 -3.22 -3.88
N LYS A 97 -11.17 -2.55 -5.04
CA LYS A 97 -11.17 -3.20 -6.35
C LYS A 97 -9.80 -3.07 -6.99
N THR A 98 -9.31 -4.15 -7.56
CA THR A 98 -8.07 -4.19 -8.34
C THR A 98 -8.33 -4.80 -9.71
N ARG A 99 -7.80 -4.20 -10.76
CA ARG A 99 -7.63 -4.82 -12.08
C ARG A 99 -6.14 -4.90 -12.37
N LEU A 100 -5.65 -6.07 -12.76
CA LEU A 100 -4.26 -6.29 -13.17
C LEU A 100 -4.22 -6.93 -14.55
N ASP A 101 -3.25 -6.56 -15.36
CA ASP A 101 -2.92 -7.22 -16.61
C ASP A 101 -1.41 -7.55 -16.64
N ASP A 102 -0.81 -7.75 -17.81
CA ASP A 102 0.63 -8.04 -17.95
C ASP A 102 1.53 -6.78 -17.89
N ARG A 103 0.94 -5.59 -17.79
CA ARG A 103 1.62 -4.28 -17.82
C ARG A 103 1.45 -3.49 -16.53
N GLY A 104 0.45 -3.78 -15.72
CA GLY A 104 0.19 -2.96 -14.55
C GLY A 104 -0.92 -3.43 -13.63
N ALA A 105 -1.30 -2.51 -12.74
CA ALA A 105 -2.42 -2.68 -11.84
C ALA A 105 -3.13 -1.34 -11.63
N ASP A 106 -4.45 -1.35 -11.74
CA ASP A 106 -5.32 -0.25 -11.36
C ASP A 106 -6.12 -0.64 -10.12
N VAL A 107 -6.12 0.23 -9.13
CA VAL A 107 -6.72 0.01 -7.82
C VAL A 107 -7.64 1.16 -7.50
N SER A 108 -8.84 0.84 -7.00
CA SER A 108 -9.75 1.82 -6.40
C SER A 108 -10.17 1.38 -5.01
N LEU A 109 -10.14 2.33 -4.09
CA LEU A 109 -10.68 2.21 -2.75
C LEU A 109 -11.86 3.17 -2.61
N THR A 110 -13.02 2.63 -2.24
CA THR A 110 -14.18 3.42 -1.83
C THR A 110 -14.51 3.07 -0.38
N LEU A 111 -14.57 4.08 0.49
CA LEU A 111 -15.00 3.94 1.88
C LEU A 111 -16.28 4.77 2.08
N THR A 112 -17.31 4.20 2.67
CA THR A 112 -18.56 4.89 2.99
C THR A 112 -18.83 4.80 4.49
N ALA A 113 -19.03 5.96 5.12
CA ALA A 113 -19.32 6.05 6.55
C ALA A 113 -20.81 5.83 6.81
N ALA A 114 -21.13 4.79 7.58
CA ALA A 114 -22.48 4.56 8.08
C ALA A 114 -22.82 5.46 9.27
N ARG A 115 -21.80 5.98 9.97
CA ARG A 115 -21.91 6.92 11.09
C ARG A 115 -20.65 7.79 11.16
N THR A 116 -20.79 8.99 11.73
CA THR A 116 -19.67 9.91 11.94
C THR A 116 -18.61 9.25 12.82
N MET A 117 -17.33 9.39 12.44
CA MET A 117 -16.20 8.87 13.21
C MET A 117 -14.98 9.79 13.14
N LEU A 118 -14.16 9.73 14.19
CA LEU A 118 -12.83 10.32 14.22
C LEU A 118 -11.80 9.30 13.73
N THR A 119 -10.83 9.75 12.94
CA THR A 119 -9.77 8.90 12.39
C THR A 119 -8.47 9.68 12.24
N CYS A 120 -7.34 9.01 12.52
CA CYS A 120 -6.03 9.52 12.12
C CYS A 120 -5.66 9.15 10.68
N ARG A 121 -6.26 8.09 10.13
CA ARG A 121 -6.04 7.62 8.76
C ARG A 121 -7.11 6.66 8.33
N SER A 122 -7.80 6.95 7.23
CA SER A 122 -8.69 6.00 6.57
C SER A 122 -8.50 6.12 5.06
N GLY A 123 -7.72 5.20 4.48
CA GLY A 123 -7.35 5.29 3.07
C GLY A 123 -6.38 4.20 2.62
N LEU A 124 -5.90 4.36 1.39
CA LEU A 124 -4.96 3.48 0.73
C LEU A 124 -3.54 3.71 1.25
N ILE A 125 -2.79 2.62 1.42
CA ILE A 125 -1.34 2.67 1.53
C ILE A 125 -0.70 1.81 0.45
N VAL A 126 0.48 2.23 0.01
CA VAL A 126 1.34 1.50 -0.91
C VAL A 126 2.71 1.33 -0.28
N LEU A 127 3.24 0.11 -0.31
CA LEU A 127 4.55 -0.22 0.22
C LEU A 127 5.50 -0.49 -0.95
N LEU A 128 6.64 0.17 -0.97
CA LEU A 128 7.71 -0.12 -1.93
C LEU A 128 8.77 -1.00 -1.26
N PRO A 129 9.32 -1.99 -1.98
CA PRO A 129 10.39 -2.82 -1.45
C PRO A 129 11.66 -2.00 -1.27
N LEU A 130 12.53 -2.39 -0.34
CA LEU A 130 13.85 -1.77 -0.23
C LEU A 130 14.81 -2.29 -1.30
N LYS A 131 14.77 -3.60 -1.57
CA LYS A 131 15.66 -4.27 -2.52
C LYS A 131 15.40 -3.71 -3.92
N GLY A 132 16.44 -3.14 -4.52
CA GLY A 132 16.38 -2.58 -5.86
C GLY A 132 15.79 -1.17 -5.96
N VAL A 133 15.34 -0.57 -4.86
CA VAL A 133 14.75 0.80 -4.81
C VAL A 133 15.61 1.77 -4.01
N VAL A 134 16.19 1.36 -2.88
CA VAL A 134 17.05 2.20 -2.04
C VAL A 134 18.18 2.84 -2.88
N GLY A 135 18.35 4.17 -2.75
CA GLY A 135 19.36 4.96 -3.48
C GLY A 135 19.06 5.24 -4.96
N ARG A 136 17.99 4.64 -5.52
CA ARG A 136 17.66 4.84 -6.93
C ARG A 136 17.16 6.27 -7.19
N PRO A 137 17.48 6.86 -8.36
CA PRO A 137 16.80 8.07 -8.83
C PRO A 137 15.30 7.85 -8.89
N VAL A 138 14.55 8.90 -8.58
CA VAL A 138 13.09 8.94 -8.71
C VAL A 138 12.67 10.32 -9.16
N GLU A 139 11.74 10.39 -10.10
CA GLU A 139 10.99 11.60 -10.41
C GLU A 139 9.71 11.58 -9.57
N VAL A 140 9.47 12.64 -8.80
CA VAL A 140 8.24 12.84 -8.02
C VAL A 140 7.38 13.84 -8.77
N THR A 141 6.14 13.46 -9.05
CA THR A 141 5.11 14.37 -9.56
C THR A 141 4.27 14.85 -8.37
N HIS A 142 4.05 16.16 -8.31
CA HIS A 142 3.30 16.83 -7.26
C HIS A 142 1.83 17.06 -7.64
N GLY A 143 1.00 17.46 -6.67
CA GLY A 143 -0.43 17.68 -6.89
C GLY A 143 -0.74 18.84 -7.86
N ASP A 144 0.25 19.71 -8.11
CA ASP A 144 0.20 20.81 -9.08
C ASP A 144 0.84 20.46 -10.44
N ASP A 145 1.07 19.17 -10.70
CA ASP A 145 1.73 18.61 -11.88
C ASP A 145 3.22 18.98 -12.03
N SER A 146 3.80 19.73 -11.07
CA SER A 146 5.25 19.98 -11.06
C SER A 146 6.02 18.69 -10.79
N ARG A 147 7.25 18.63 -11.31
CA ARG A 147 8.10 17.44 -11.22
C ARG A 147 9.44 17.77 -10.58
N ALA A 148 9.88 16.91 -9.68
CA ALA A 148 11.15 17.05 -9.00
C ALA A 148 11.97 15.76 -9.12
N LEU A 149 13.23 15.89 -9.55
CA LEU A 149 14.19 14.79 -9.50
C LEU A 149 14.75 14.65 -8.09
N SER A 150 14.72 13.43 -7.57
CA SER A 150 15.20 13.08 -6.24
C SER A 150 15.84 11.68 -6.22
N ARG A 151 16.11 11.17 -5.03
CA ARG A 151 16.58 9.80 -4.79
C ARG A 151 15.89 9.20 -3.58
N PHE A 152 15.59 7.92 -3.65
CA PHE A 152 15.19 7.17 -2.46
C PHE A 152 16.30 7.20 -1.40
N PRO A 153 15.98 7.41 -0.11
CA PRO A 153 17.00 7.51 0.94
C PRO A 153 17.88 6.26 1.03
N GLU A 154 19.20 6.43 0.91
CA GLU A 154 20.16 5.34 1.16
C GLU A 154 20.20 4.99 2.65
N LEU A 155 20.37 6.02 3.49
CA LEU A 155 20.25 5.93 4.95
C LEU A 155 18.79 6.10 5.38
N ILE A 156 18.50 5.70 6.62
CA ILE A 156 17.16 5.86 7.20
C ILE A 156 16.82 7.34 7.29
N SER A 157 15.71 7.73 6.67
CA SER A 157 15.16 9.08 6.82
C SER A 157 14.30 9.15 8.08
N PRO A 158 14.59 10.05 9.04
CA PRO A 158 13.76 10.20 10.24
C PRO A 158 12.44 10.93 9.98
N GLY A 159 12.34 11.67 8.86
CA GLY A 159 11.12 12.34 8.39
C GLY A 159 10.66 11.80 7.04
N GLN A 160 9.61 12.40 6.48
CA GLN A 160 9.09 12.02 5.16
C GLN A 160 10.13 12.27 4.07
N PRO A 161 10.48 11.24 3.26
CA PRO A 161 11.38 11.44 2.12
C PRO A 161 10.76 12.33 1.03
N PHE A 162 9.47 12.13 0.74
CA PHE A 162 8.73 12.83 -0.30
C PHE A 162 7.37 13.28 0.25
N PHE A 163 6.96 14.47 -0.14
CA PHE A 163 5.67 15.08 0.21
C PHE A 163 4.87 15.35 -1.06
N ASP A 164 3.56 15.55 -0.90
CA ASP A 164 2.64 15.93 -1.97
C ASP A 164 2.85 15.09 -3.23
N ILE A 165 2.62 13.78 -3.13
CA ILE A 165 2.86 12.81 -4.20
C ILE A 165 1.55 12.61 -4.96
N SER A 166 1.54 12.98 -6.24
CA SER A 166 0.55 12.52 -7.22
C SER A 166 1.10 11.41 -8.12
N GLY A 167 2.43 11.29 -8.22
CA GLY A 167 3.06 10.19 -8.93
C GLY A 167 4.55 9.99 -8.60
N LEU A 168 5.05 8.80 -8.91
CA LEU A 168 6.46 8.44 -8.81
C LEU A 168 6.90 7.67 -10.05
N GLU A 169 8.05 8.01 -10.61
CA GLU A 169 8.70 7.23 -11.67
C GLU A 169 10.12 6.82 -11.25
N TYR A 170 10.41 5.53 -11.26
CA TYR A 170 11.74 4.99 -10.93
C TYR A 170 12.00 3.65 -11.58
N THR A 171 13.26 3.35 -11.89
CA THR A 171 13.66 2.03 -12.39
C THR A 171 14.18 1.16 -11.27
N VAL A 172 13.52 0.02 -11.05
CA VAL A 172 13.99 -1.01 -10.10
C VAL A 172 15.30 -1.59 -10.61
N ARG A 173 16.27 -1.81 -9.73
CA ARG A 173 17.56 -2.41 -10.12
C ARG A 173 17.34 -3.77 -10.82
N HIS A 174 17.87 -3.89 -12.04
CA HIS A 174 17.70 -5.06 -12.94
C HIS A 174 16.26 -5.35 -13.35
N GLY A 175 15.32 -4.45 -13.07
CA GLY A 175 13.90 -4.60 -13.34
C GLY A 175 13.33 -3.50 -14.24
N PRO A 176 12.00 -3.39 -14.30
CA PRO A 176 11.33 -2.40 -15.14
C PRO A 176 11.44 -0.99 -14.56
N THR A 177 11.08 0.00 -15.38
CA THR A 177 10.59 1.28 -14.86
C THR A 177 9.17 1.11 -14.34
N VAL A 178 8.96 1.58 -13.13
CA VAL A 178 7.70 1.61 -12.43
C VAL A 178 7.20 3.05 -12.45
N ARG A 179 5.99 3.25 -12.97
CA ARG A 179 5.26 4.52 -12.85
C ARG A 179 4.07 4.30 -11.94
N LEU A 180 3.98 5.10 -10.90
CA LEU A 180 2.89 5.10 -9.94
C LEU A 180 2.12 6.41 -10.07
N SER A 181 0.79 6.32 -10.03
CA SER A 181 -0.11 7.47 -9.98
C SER A 181 -1.07 7.31 -8.80
N PHE A 182 -1.39 8.42 -8.14
CA PHE A 182 -2.23 8.46 -6.94
C PHE A 182 -3.32 9.52 -7.12
N GLU A 183 -4.53 9.18 -6.72
CA GLU A 183 -5.69 10.07 -6.85
C GLU A 183 -6.58 10.05 -5.61
N GLY A 184 -7.35 11.12 -5.44
CA GLY A 184 -8.40 11.23 -4.43
C GLY A 184 -7.94 11.69 -3.04
N GLU A 185 -6.64 11.92 -2.83
CA GLU A 185 -6.09 12.54 -1.62
C GLU A 185 -4.62 12.96 -1.84
N VAL A 186 -4.07 13.76 -0.92
CA VAL A 186 -2.62 14.03 -0.87
C VAL A 186 -1.88 12.87 -0.22
N PHE A 187 -0.87 12.35 -0.90
CA PHE A 187 -0.01 11.27 -0.41
C PHE A 187 1.38 11.79 -0.04
N GLU A 188 2.00 11.15 0.95
CA GLU A 188 3.40 11.37 1.30
C GLU A 188 4.08 10.03 1.64
N MET A 189 5.41 10.05 1.71
CA MET A 189 6.22 8.86 1.98
C MET A 189 6.75 8.88 3.41
N GLU A 190 6.81 7.71 4.05
CA GLU A 190 7.58 7.42 5.25
C GLU A 190 8.61 6.34 4.94
N ASP A 191 9.80 6.49 5.51
CA ASP A 191 10.79 5.43 5.57
C ASP A 191 10.52 4.55 6.79
N GLN A 192 9.86 3.41 6.58
CA GLN A 192 9.45 2.58 7.71
C GLN A 192 10.61 1.81 8.36
N ARG A 193 11.84 1.92 7.84
CA ARG A 193 13.04 1.45 8.54
C ARG A 193 13.21 2.15 9.89
N ASN A 194 12.68 3.38 10.03
CA ASN A 194 12.60 4.08 11.30
C ASN A 194 11.71 3.36 12.35
N TRP A 195 10.82 2.47 11.88
CA TRP A 195 9.93 1.63 12.68
C TRP A 195 10.27 0.13 12.59
N SER A 196 11.49 -0.20 12.14
CA SER A 196 11.98 -1.57 11.92
C SER A 196 11.27 -2.38 10.81
N ASP A 197 10.44 -1.75 10.00
CA ASP A 197 9.81 -2.37 8.83
C ASP A 197 10.72 -2.23 7.59
N ALA A 198 10.74 -3.27 6.74
CA ALA A 198 11.58 -3.32 5.55
C ALA A 198 10.88 -2.77 4.28
N SER A 199 10.36 -1.53 4.36
CA SER A 199 9.67 -0.87 3.24
C SER A 199 9.70 0.65 3.31
N PHE A 200 9.56 1.29 2.15
CA PHE A 200 9.02 2.66 2.10
C PHE A 200 7.50 2.57 2.07
N LYS A 201 6.81 3.48 2.76
CA LYS A 201 5.34 3.51 2.79
C LYS A 201 4.84 4.82 2.26
N ILE A 202 3.96 4.77 1.29
CA ILE A 202 3.21 5.89 0.78
C ILE A 202 1.81 5.81 1.38
N TYR A 203 1.30 6.93 1.90
CA TYR A 203 0.02 6.98 2.59
C TYR A 203 -0.65 8.34 2.45
N SER A 204 -1.96 8.35 2.64
CA SER A 204 -2.78 9.53 2.89
C SER A 204 -3.24 9.56 4.36
N ARG A 205 -3.60 10.70 4.95
CA ARG A 205 -3.28 12.10 4.60
C ARG A 205 -1.90 12.49 5.17
N PRO A 206 -1.31 13.64 4.80
CA PRO A 206 -0.06 14.12 5.36
C PRO A 206 -0.05 14.19 6.89
N LEU A 207 1.05 13.80 7.54
CA LEU A 207 1.19 13.85 9.00
C LEU A 207 1.20 15.26 9.56
N ALA A 208 1.51 16.27 8.73
CA ALA A 208 1.46 17.67 9.13
C ALA A 208 0.04 18.25 9.20
N TRP A 209 -0.96 17.54 8.64
CA TRP A 209 -2.34 18.00 8.66
C TRP A 209 -3.03 17.68 9.99
N PRO A 210 -4.11 18.42 10.36
CA PRO A 210 -4.82 18.17 11.62
C PRO A 210 -5.32 16.73 11.76
N ILE A 211 -5.06 16.14 12.92
CA ILE A 211 -5.52 14.80 13.31
C ILE A 211 -6.01 14.80 14.78
N PRO A 212 -6.97 13.94 15.14
CA PRO A 212 -7.82 13.18 14.22
C PRO A 212 -8.70 14.10 13.38
N TYR A 213 -9.17 13.61 12.23
CA TYR A 213 -10.17 14.28 11.41
C TYR A 213 -11.49 13.51 11.42
N VAL A 214 -12.57 14.19 11.04
CA VAL A 214 -13.92 13.63 11.00
C VAL A 214 -14.21 13.10 9.60
N ILE A 215 -14.80 11.90 9.53
CA ILE A 215 -15.55 11.44 8.36
C ILE A 215 -17.01 11.42 8.77
N GLU A 216 -17.85 12.20 8.10
CA GLU A 216 -19.25 12.38 8.47
C GLU A 216 -20.12 11.20 8.03
N ALA A 217 -21.24 10.97 8.74
CA ALA A 217 -22.21 9.95 8.33
C ALA A 217 -22.71 10.23 6.89
N GLY A 218 -22.64 9.21 6.03
CA GLY A 218 -22.99 9.30 4.61
C GLY A 218 -21.85 9.78 3.71
N GLU A 219 -20.74 10.26 4.26
CA GLU A 219 -19.57 10.67 3.48
C GLU A 219 -18.93 9.46 2.79
N THR A 220 -18.41 9.69 1.59
CA THR A 220 -17.67 8.70 0.81
C THR A 220 -16.28 9.20 0.46
N VAL A 221 -15.26 8.45 0.87
CA VAL A 221 -13.86 8.67 0.49
C VAL A 221 -13.54 7.77 -0.70
N VAL A 222 -13.02 8.34 -1.78
CA VAL A 222 -12.61 7.60 -2.99
C VAL A 222 -11.14 7.90 -3.28
N GLN A 223 -10.33 6.84 -3.41
CA GLN A 223 -8.92 6.95 -3.74
C GLN A 223 -8.55 5.98 -4.86
N GLY A 224 -7.65 6.43 -5.72
CA GLY A 224 -7.15 5.68 -6.86
C GLY A 224 -5.65 5.45 -6.77
N PHE A 225 -5.20 4.31 -7.29
CA PHE A 225 -3.79 4.03 -7.53
C PHE A 225 -3.65 3.31 -8.87
N SER A 226 -2.69 3.73 -9.68
CA SER A 226 -2.29 3.00 -10.89
C SER A 226 -0.80 2.71 -10.84
N MET A 227 -0.42 1.52 -11.27
CA MET A 227 0.95 1.10 -11.51
C MET A 227 1.08 0.71 -12.98
N GLN A 228 2.04 1.29 -13.66
CA GLN A 228 2.43 0.91 -15.02
C GLN A 228 3.89 0.48 -15.03
N LEU A 229 4.17 -0.58 -15.78
CA LEU A 229 5.49 -1.17 -15.92
C LEU A 229 5.99 -1.02 -17.35
N GLU A 230 7.20 -0.48 -17.50
CA GLU A 230 7.88 -0.37 -18.78
C GLU A 230 9.20 -1.16 -18.75
N GLU A 231 9.28 -2.16 -19.61
CA GLU A 231 10.51 -2.92 -19.81
C GLU A 231 11.57 -2.04 -20.49
N HIS A 232 12.78 -2.07 -19.94
CA HIS A 232 13.93 -1.49 -20.61
C HIS A 232 14.50 -2.57 -21.51
N GLY A 233 14.61 -2.27 -22.82
CA GLY A 233 15.38 -3.12 -23.72
C GLY A 233 16.77 -3.33 -23.13
N HIS A 234 17.20 -4.59 -23.00
CA HIS A 234 18.55 -4.90 -22.58
C HIS A 234 19.53 -4.38 -23.64
N ASP A 235 20.08 -3.18 -23.46
CA ASP A 235 21.34 -2.84 -24.08
C ASP A 235 22.42 -3.65 -23.36
N VAL A 236 22.84 -4.73 -24.02
CA VAL A 236 24.01 -5.50 -23.65
C VAL A 236 25.23 -4.64 -23.99
N SER A 237 25.89 -4.10 -22.96
CA SER A 237 27.25 -3.56 -23.07
C SER A 237 28.16 -4.31 -22.12
#